data_AF-A0A368DLH9-F1
#
_entry.id   AF-A0A368DLH9-F1
#
_cell.length_a   1.000
_cell.length_b   1.000
_cell.length_c   1.000
_cell.angle_alpha   90.00
_cell.angle_beta   90.00
_cell.angle_gamma   90.00
#
_symmetry.space_group_name_H-M   'P 1'
#
loop_
_entity.id
_entity.type
_entity.pdbx_description
1 polymer ?
#
loop_
_entity_poly.entity_id
_entity_poly.type
_entity_poly.pdbx_seq_one_letter_code
_entity_poly.pdbx_strand_id
1 'polypeptide(L)'
;MNKSIIYSTIIGTIVYFALGWLFYGTLFTDLYPESEGQSMLYIFLGCLFYVLIFSIVYSRWAHIGSFRAGAKVGLIMGLLYAVSMNFFMSSSMGDLDIERFITDVLIAVVSTALMGGVVGFTIGKSK
;
A
#
# COMPACT_ATOMS: atom_id res chain seq x y z
N MET A 1 7.73 -9.41 20.03
CA MET A 1 6.95 -8.72 18.98
C MET A 1 5.49 -9.16 19.13
N ASN A 2 4.52 -8.24 19.14
CA ASN A 2 3.12 -8.60 19.42
C ASN A 2 2.56 -9.47 18.29
N LYS A 3 1.80 -10.53 18.62
CA LYS A 3 1.21 -11.47 17.63
C LYS A 3 0.34 -10.72 16.61
N SER A 4 -0.35 -9.67 17.06
CA SER A 4 -1.16 -8.78 16.21
C SER A 4 -0.37 -8.16 15.05
N ILE A 5 0.88 -7.75 15.28
CA ILE A 5 1.73 -7.12 14.24
C ILE A 5 2.10 -8.14 13.17
N ILE A 6 2.45 -9.37 13.57
CA ILE A 6 2.80 -10.43 12.62
C ILE A 6 1.59 -10.81 11.76
N TYR A 7 0.44 -11.09 12.39
CA TYR A 7 -0.76 -11.48 11.64
C TYR A 7 -1.27 -10.38 10.71
N SER A 8 -1.33 -9.13 11.19
CA SER A 8 -1.76 -8.01 10.36
C SER A 8 -0.81 -7.71 9.21
N THR A 9 0.51 -7.89 9.42
CA THR A 9 1.49 -7.73 8.34
C THR A 9 1.32 -8.80 7.26
N ILE A 10 1.21 -10.07 7.64
CA ILE A 10 1.05 -11.17 6.66
C ILE A 10 -0.24 -10.98 5.86
N ILE A 11 -1.38 -10.80 6.56
CA ILE A 11 -2.69 -10.67 5.90
C ILE A 11 -2.75 -9.39 5.05
N GLY A 12 -2.25 -8.26 5.58
CA GLY A 12 -2.20 -7.01 4.82
C GLY A 12 -1.30 -7.10 3.59
N THR A 13 -0.18 -7.83 3.66
CA THR A 13 0.73 -8.04 2.52
C THR A 13 0.04 -8.82 1.41
N ILE A 14 -0.67 -9.90 1.74
CA ILE A 14 -1.44 -10.69 0.76
C ILE A 14 -2.46 -9.79 0.05
N VAL A 15 -3.22 -9.00 0.81
CA VAL A 15 -4.23 -8.09 0.25
C VAL A 15 -3.58 -7.02 -0.63
N TYR A 16 -2.51 -6.38 -0.16
CA TYR A 16 -1.85 -5.31 -0.90
C TYR A 16 -1.20 -5.82 -2.19
N PHE A 17 -0.59 -7.00 -2.13
CA PHE A 17 0.01 -7.65 -3.29
C PHE A 17 -1.05 -8.05 -4.33
N ALA A 18 -2.19 -8.60 -3.89
CA ALA A 18 -3.30 -8.93 -4.77
C ALA A 18 -3.91 -7.68 -5.43
N LEU A 19 -3.98 -6.55 -4.71
CA LEU A 19 -4.41 -5.26 -5.27
C LEU A 19 -3.40 -4.72 -6.27
N GLY A 20 -2.09 -4.88 -6.01
CA GLY A 20 -1.04 -4.53 -6.96
C GLY A 20 -1.17 -5.31 -8.27
N TRP A 21 -1.38 -6.62 -8.19
CA TRP A 21 -1.66 -7.46 -9.36
C TRP A 21 -2.94 -7.01 -10.10
N LEU A 22 -4.03 -6.73 -9.38
CA LEU A 22 -5.27 -6.26 -9.99
C LEU A 22 -5.06 -4.93 -10.74
N PHE A 23 -4.52 -3.91 -10.09
CA PHE A 23 -4.41 -2.59 -10.70
C PHE A 23 -3.33 -2.51 -11.77
N TYR A 24 -2.10 -2.92 -11.45
CA TYR A 24 -0.97 -2.74 -12.37
C TYR A 24 -0.85 -3.89 -13.38
N GLY A 25 -1.23 -5.11 -13.00
CA GLY A 25 -1.11 -6.30 -13.86
C GLY A 25 -2.35 -6.61 -14.71
N THR A 26 -3.53 -6.03 -14.41
CA THR A 26 -4.75 -6.33 -15.18
C THR A 26 -5.55 -5.12 -15.65
N LEU A 27 -5.70 -4.07 -14.82
CA LEU A 27 -6.59 -2.94 -15.16
C LEU A 27 -5.88 -1.82 -15.93
N PHE A 28 -4.61 -1.53 -15.59
CA PHE A 28 -3.87 -0.39 -16.12
C PHE A 28 -2.61 -0.81 -16.89
N THR A 29 -2.66 -1.96 -17.57
CA THR A 29 -1.51 -2.52 -18.30
C THR A 29 -0.99 -1.62 -19.42
N ASP A 30 -1.85 -0.77 -20.01
CA ASP A 30 -1.44 0.19 -21.04
C ASP A 30 -0.57 1.32 -20.46
N LEU A 31 -0.87 1.74 -19.22
CA LEU A 31 -0.09 2.76 -18.49
C LEU A 31 1.14 2.17 -17.79
N TYR A 32 1.05 0.89 -17.39
CA TYR A 32 2.11 0.16 -16.69
C TYR A 32 2.43 -1.15 -17.42
N PRO A 33 3.07 -1.07 -18.61
CA PRO A 33 3.46 -2.27 -19.34
C PRO A 33 4.46 -3.10 -18.53
N GLU A 34 4.37 -4.42 -18.66
CA GLU A 34 5.40 -5.31 -18.12
C GLU A 34 6.76 -4.95 -18.71
N SER A 35 7.78 -4.91 -17.85
CA SER A 35 9.15 -4.69 -18.28
C SER A 35 10.01 -5.89 -17.95
N GLU A 36 10.95 -6.22 -18.84
CA GLU A 36 11.81 -7.42 -18.75
C GLU A 36 12.69 -7.48 -17.48
N GLY A 37 12.73 -6.40 -16.67
CA GLY A 37 13.46 -6.33 -15.40
C GLY A 37 12.59 -6.42 -14.14
N GLN A 38 11.27 -6.64 -14.24
CA GLN A 38 10.39 -6.70 -13.07
C GLN A 38 10.64 -7.95 -12.24
N SER A 39 11.06 -7.77 -10.99
CA SER A 39 11.25 -8.86 -10.03
C SER A 39 10.05 -8.97 -9.09
N MET A 40 9.26 -10.05 -9.26
CA MET A 40 8.09 -10.32 -8.42
C MET A 40 8.45 -10.46 -6.93
N LEU A 41 9.65 -10.96 -6.64
CA LEU A 41 10.16 -11.07 -5.28
C LEU A 41 10.39 -9.69 -4.64
N TYR A 42 10.95 -8.73 -5.40
CA TYR A 42 11.16 -7.37 -4.89
C TYR A 42 9.85 -6.61 -4.74
N ILE A 43 8.87 -6.83 -5.60
CA ILE A 43 7.51 -6.31 -5.43
C ILE A 43 6.91 -6.86 -4.13
N PHE A 44 6.97 -8.18 -3.93
CA PHE A 44 6.45 -8.82 -2.72
C PHE A 44 7.12 -8.30 -1.44
N LEU A 45 8.46 -8.19 -1.43
CA LEU A 45 9.20 -7.61 -0.29
C LEU A 45 8.84 -6.14 -0.07
N GLY A 46 8.67 -5.36 -1.13
CA GLY A 46 8.19 -3.98 -1.05
C GLY A 46 6.82 -3.91 -0.36
N CYS A 47 5.87 -4.75 -0.78
CA CYS A 47 4.56 -4.87 -0.13
C CYS A 47 4.70 -5.25 1.35
N LEU A 48 5.56 -6.23 1.67
CA LEU A 48 5.76 -6.72 3.03
C LEU A 48 6.21 -5.59 3.98
N PHE A 49 7.26 -4.86 3.61
CA PHE A 49 7.79 -3.79 4.45
C PHE A 49 6.86 -2.58 4.49
N TYR A 50 6.18 -2.26 3.39
CA TYR A 50 5.20 -1.20 3.37
C TYR A 50 4.05 -1.48 4.34
N VAL A 51 3.47 -2.68 4.30
CA VAL A 51 2.39 -3.08 5.23
C VAL A 51 2.90 -3.17 6.67
N LEU A 52 4.15 -3.61 6.89
CA LEU A 52 4.73 -3.66 8.23
C LEU A 52 4.74 -2.29 8.92
N ILE A 53 4.97 -1.20 8.17
CA ILE A 53 4.87 0.17 8.69
C ILE A 53 3.47 0.42 9.25
N PHE A 54 2.42 0.11 8.48
CA PHE A 54 1.03 0.26 8.92
C PHE A 54 0.73 -0.59 10.15
N SER A 55 1.15 -1.86 10.16
CA SER A 55 0.95 -2.76 11.31
C SER A 55 1.59 -2.23 12.60
N ILE A 56 2.81 -1.67 12.51
CA ILE A 56 3.50 -1.07 13.65
C ILE A 56 2.79 0.21 14.12
N VAL A 57 2.49 1.13 13.20
CA VAL A 57 1.81 2.40 13.51
C VAL A 57 0.46 2.11 14.17
N TYR A 58 -0.33 1.21 13.61
CA TYR A 58 -1.68 0.91 14.08
C TYR A 58 -1.66 0.21 15.42
N SER A 59 -0.77 -0.77 15.60
CA SER A 59 -0.72 -1.55 16.83
C SER A 59 -0.03 -0.83 17.99
N ARG A 60 1.00 -0.01 17.74
CA ARG A 60 1.83 0.58 18.81
C ARG A 60 1.53 2.06 19.08
N TRP A 61 1.15 2.83 18.08
CA TRP A 61 1.06 4.29 18.22
C TRP A 61 -0.38 4.78 18.16
N ALA A 62 -1.15 4.33 17.17
CA ALA A 62 -2.52 4.80 16.95
C ALA A 62 -3.59 3.94 17.68
N HIS A 63 -3.19 2.78 18.24
CA HIS A 63 -4.08 1.82 18.91
C HIS A 63 -5.31 1.38 18.08
N ILE A 64 -5.21 1.41 16.76
CA ILE A 64 -6.29 1.08 15.82
C ILE A 64 -6.63 -0.41 15.92
N GLY A 65 -7.94 -0.72 15.93
CA GLY A 65 -8.46 -2.08 16.00
C GLY A 65 -9.77 -2.29 15.25
N SER A 66 -10.05 -1.45 14.25
CA SER A 66 -11.25 -1.60 13.41
C SER A 66 -10.93 -1.29 11.95
N PHE A 67 -11.70 -1.91 11.04
CA PHE A 67 -11.57 -1.69 9.61
C PHE A 67 -11.76 -0.22 9.24
N ARG A 68 -12.82 0.41 9.74
CA ARG A 68 -13.15 1.80 9.39
C ARG A 68 -12.06 2.79 9.81
N ALA A 69 -11.50 2.64 10.99
CA ALA A 69 -10.40 3.49 11.44
C ALA A 69 -9.12 3.22 10.63
N GLY A 70 -8.81 1.95 10.39
CA GLY A 70 -7.66 1.55 9.57
C GLY A 70 -7.74 2.05 8.13
N ALA A 71 -8.92 2.04 7.52
CA ALA A 71 -9.12 2.52 6.16
C ALA A 71 -8.97 4.04 6.04
N LYS A 72 -9.45 4.80 7.03
CA LYS A 72 -9.29 6.27 7.05
C LYS A 72 -7.82 6.68 7.15
N VAL A 73 -7.07 6.07 8.05
CA VAL A 73 -5.63 6.34 8.17
C VAL A 73 -4.87 5.82 6.95
N GLY A 74 -5.30 4.67 6.41
CA GLY A 74 -4.80 4.08 5.17
C GLY A 74 -4.86 5.07 4.01
N LEU A 75 -6.04 5.64 3.78
CA LEU A 75 -6.32 6.64 2.76
C LEU A 75 -5.36 7.85 2.86
N ILE A 76 -5.24 8.43 4.05
CA ILE A 76 -4.43 9.65 4.25
C ILE A 76 -2.94 9.33 4.05
N MET A 77 -2.46 8.24 4.66
CA MET A 77 -1.05 7.85 4.55
C MET A 77 -0.68 7.45 3.13
N GLY A 78 -1.56 6.72 2.44
CA GLY A 78 -1.36 6.33 1.05
C GLY A 78 -1.35 7.51 0.10
N LEU A 79 -2.27 8.47 0.26
CA LEU A 79 -2.27 9.70 -0.52
C LEU A 79 -0.95 10.46 -0.37
N LEU A 80 -0.54 10.73 0.87
CA LEU A 80 0.69 11.47 1.16
C LEU A 80 1.93 10.74 0.64
N TYR A 81 1.98 9.42 0.83
CA TYR A 81 3.08 8.59 0.36
C TYR A 81 3.16 8.55 -1.17
N ALA A 82 2.05 8.35 -1.87
CA ALA A 82 2.00 8.28 -3.33
C ALA A 82 2.41 9.60 -3.96
N VAL A 83 1.86 10.73 -3.47
CA VAL A 83 2.24 12.07 -3.95
C VAL A 83 3.74 12.31 -3.71
N SER A 84 4.26 11.97 -2.52
CA SER A 84 5.69 12.10 -2.22
C SER A 84 6.56 11.27 -3.15
N MET A 85 6.21 10.00 -3.39
CA MET A 85 6.98 9.09 -4.22
C MET A 85 6.96 9.50 -5.69
N ASN A 86 5.82 9.95 -6.20
CA ASN A 86 5.74 10.42 -7.57
C ASN A 86 6.63 11.66 -7.79
N PHE A 87 6.56 12.67 -6.92
CA PHE A 87 7.46 13.83 -7.03
C PHE A 87 8.93 13.43 -6.92
N PHE A 88 9.27 12.50 -6.02
CA PHE A 88 10.63 12.01 -5.88
C PHE A 88 11.12 11.28 -7.13
N MET A 89 10.29 10.43 -7.73
CA MET A 89 10.65 9.69 -8.95
C MET A 89 10.75 10.61 -10.17
N SER A 90 9.81 11.54 -10.35
CA SER A 90 9.83 12.54 -11.43
C SER A 90 11.00 13.51 -11.32
N SER A 91 11.56 13.71 -10.12
CA SER A 91 12.75 14.57 -9.95
C SER A 91 13.95 14.12 -10.79
N SER A 92 14.05 12.81 -11.07
CA SER A 92 15.15 12.26 -11.87
C SER A 92 14.98 12.48 -13.38
N MET A 93 13.75 12.77 -13.84
CA MET A 93 13.41 12.97 -15.25
C MET A 93 13.18 14.45 -15.60
N GLY A 94 12.92 15.30 -14.60
CA GLY A 94 12.63 16.73 -14.80
C GLY A 94 11.25 17.01 -15.40
N ASP A 95 10.42 15.98 -15.55
CA ASP A 95 9.06 16.06 -16.09
C ASP A 95 8.10 15.19 -15.27
N LEU A 96 6.83 15.59 -15.22
CA LEU A 96 5.77 14.90 -14.50
C LEU A 96 4.69 14.50 -15.49
N ASP A 97 4.64 13.21 -15.81
CA ASP A 97 3.51 12.61 -16.54
C ASP A 97 2.25 12.70 -15.68
N ILE A 98 1.38 13.66 -16.00
CA ILE A 98 0.20 13.99 -15.22
C ILE A 98 -0.81 12.83 -15.22
N GLU A 99 -0.93 12.10 -16.33
CA GLU A 99 -1.87 10.98 -16.44
C GLU A 99 -1.45 9.82 -15.54
N ARG A 100 -0.16 9.43 -15.61
CA ARG A 100 0.40 8.41 -14.71
C ARG A 100 0.36 8.86 -13.26
N PHE A 101 0.67 10.12 -12.98
CA PHE A 101 0.61 10.68 -11.63
C PHE A 101 -0.77 10.55 -11.00
N ILE A 102 -1.82 11.03 -11.70
CA ILE A 102 -3.19 10.99 -11.18
C ILE A 102 -3.64 9.54 -10.99
N THR A 103 -3.33 8.67 -11.96
CA THR A 103 -3.71 7.26 -11.91
C THR A 103 -3.04 6.53 -10.76
N ASP A 104 -1.72 6.72 -10.56
CA ASP A 104 -0.99 6.11 -9.45
C ASP A 104 -1.52 6.56 -8.09
N VAL A 105 -1.79 7.86 -7.93
CA VAL A 105 -2.35 8.40 -6.70
C VAL A 105 -3.71 7.78 -6.38
N LEU A 106 -4.58 7.63 -7.38
CA LEU A 106 -5.89 6.99 -7.19
C LEU A 106 -5.76 5.52 -6.80
N ILE A 107 -4.90 4.77 -7.50
CA ILE A 107 -4.61 3.36 -7.19
C ILE A 107 -4.08 3.24 -5.77
N ALA A 108 -3.10 4.07 -5.40
CA ALA A 108 -2.48 4.04 -4.08
C ALA A 108 -3.50 4.36 -2.99
N VAL A 109 -4.33 5.39 -3.17
CA VAL A 109 -5.38 5.77 -2.21
C VAL A 109 -6.37 4.63 -1.97
N VAL A 110 -6.88 4.00 -3.04
CA VAL A 110 -7.81 2.88 -2.93
C VAL A 110 -7.13 1.67 -2.29
N SER A 111 -5.92 1.34 -2.76
CA SER A 111 -5.20 0.14 -2.31
C SER A 111 -4.81 0.22 -0.84
N THR A 112 -4.33 1.38 -0.40
CA THR A 112 -3.92 1.63 0.99
C THR A 112 -5.10 1.78 1.94
N ALA A 113 -6.24 2.32 1.48
CA ALA A 113 -7.46 2.32 2.27
C ALA A 113 -7.96 0.90 2.54
N LEU A 114 -7.98 0.04 1.51
CA LEU A 114 -8.38 -1.37 1.65
C LEU A 114 -7.40 -2.15 2.53
N MET A 115 -6.10 -2.07 2.21
CA MET A 115 -5.04 -2.71 2.99
C MET A 115 -5.05 -2.23 4.44
N GLY A 116 -5.10 -0.91 4.67
CA GLY A 116 -5.15 -0.32 6.01
C GLY A 116 -6.38 -0.76 6.78
N GLY A 117 -7.54 -0.85 6.12
CA GLY A 117 -8.74 -1.42 6.73
C GLY A 117 -8.52 -2.86 7.20
N VAL A 118 -7.95 -3.72 6.35
CA VAL A 118 -7.66 -5.12 6.69
C VAL A 118 -6.65 -5.22 7.84
N VAL A 119 -5.57 -4.44 7.82
CA VAL A 119 -4.58 -4.37 8.90
C VAL A 119 -5.26 -3.99 10.22
N GLY A 120 -6.08 -2.94 10.22
CA GLY A 120 -6.81 -2.47 11.40
C GLY A 120 -7.80 -3.51 11.93
N PHE A 121 -8.51 -4.21 11.04
CA PHE A 121 -9.42 -5.31 11.41
C PHE A 121 -8.68 -6.48 12.04
N THR A 122 -7.58 -6.93 11.42
CA THR A 122 -6.77 -8.05 11.91
C THR A 122 -6.17 -7.75 13.27
N ILE A 123 -5.68 -6.52 13.50
CA ILE A 123 -5.19 -6.10 14.82
C ILE A 123 -6.33 -6.18 15.85
N GLY A 124 -7.52 -5.69 15.51
CA GLY A 124 -8.69 -5.75 16.40
C GLY A 124 -9.09 -7.17 16.80
N LYS A 125 -8.97 -8.13 15.88
CA LYS A 125 -9.26 -9.55 16.11
C LYS A 125 -8.16 -10.31 16.84
N SER A 126 -6.93 -9.78 16.85
CA SER A 126 -5.74 -10.44 17.41
C SER A 126 -5.31 -9.88 18.77
N LYS A 127 -6.07 -8.93 19.33
CA LYS A 127 -5.94 -8.45 20.71
C LYS A 127 -6.66 -9.39 21.65
#